data_AF-A0A7C1FI51-F1
#
_entry.id   AF-A0A7C1FI51-F1
#
_cell.length_a   1.000
_cell.length_b   1.000
_cell.length_c   1.000
_cell.angle_alpha   90.00
_cell.angle_beta   90.00
_cell.angle_gamma   90.00
#
_symmetry.space_group_name_H-M   'P 1'
#
loop_
_entity.id
_entity.type
_entity.pdbx_description
1 polymer ?
#
loop_
_entity_poly.entity_id
_entity_poly.type
_entity_poly.pdbx_seq_one_letter_code
_entity_poly.pdbx_strand_id
1 'polypeptide(L)'
;MAQLAETIRAFFQGSGSLLERIAASMDPVAWMLVILLSGAVVVGLFFSLTTRRPFLAADEVEATPQMVLARLKQDPTQLAPIAIISRLGAEATLELLEYGDQIRTHEWRYKWSSVREELIHLLSQQNAFGPTYALARYYRSTDKQEPDTLRIRRTALIHKLGQLRYLEPDANGNPAQLRVRAHPAEVQGDLGFEGETLWLLADEPAPPLRGPVVELEMIDFRTLQDADLRIHIRRSPAVGGGFRLTLQKRHGFWVVVDEQIEWVS
;
A
#
# COMPACT_ATOMS: atom_id res chain seq x y z
N MET A 1 40.08 -49.70 -52.65
CA MET A 1 40.46 -48.58 -51.74
C MET A 1 40.69 -47.25 -52.47
N ALA A 2 41.24 -47.22 -53.69
CA ALA A 2 41.44 -45.97 -54.45
C ALA A 2 40.13 -45.31 -54.95
N GLN A 3 39.15 -46.09 -55.42
CA GLN A 3 37.88 -45.54 -55.94
C GLN A 3 37.01 -44.86 -54.87
N LEU A 4 37.06 -45.34 -53.62
CA LEU A 4 36.25 -44.80 -52.52
C LEU A 4 36.80 -43.44 -52.05
N ALA A 5 38.13 -43.26 -52.13
CA ALA A 5 38.78 -41.98 -51.89
C ALA A 5 38.49 -40.95 -52.99
N GLU A 6 38.37 -41.39 -54.25
CA GLU A 6 38.01 -40.53 -55.38
C GLU A 6 36.55 -40.05 -55.31
N THR A 7 35.62 -40.91 -54.91
CA THR A 7 34.20 -40.52 -54.70
C THR A 7 34.03 -39.52 -53.56
N ILE A 8 34.80 -39.64 -52.47
CA ILE A 8 34.76 -38.68 -51.36
C ILE A 8 35.39 -37.34 -51.77
N ARG A 9 36.45 -37.37 -52.58
CA ARG A 9 37.11 -36.16 -53.10
C ARG A 9 36.21 -35.40 -54.08
N ALA A 10 35.51 -36.11 -54.97
CA ALA A 10 34.54 -35.52 -55.88
C ALA A 10 33.33 -34.92 -55.15
N PHE A 11 32.90 -35.51 -54.03
CA PHE A 11 31.83 -34.97 -53.18
C PHE A 11 32.23 -33.66 -52.48
N PHE A 12 33.50 -33.51 -52.10
CA PHE A 12 34.02 -32.31 -51.43
C PHE A 12 34.55 -31.22 -52.38
N GLN A 13 34.78 -31.53 -53.66
CA GLN A 13 35.26 -30.55 -54.66
C GLN A 13 34.14 -29.78 -55.38
N GLY A 14 32.88 -30.13 -55.16
CA GLY A 14 31.73 -29.35 -55.64
C GLY A 14 31.47 -28.13 -54.76
N SER A 15 32.27 -27.08 -54.92
CA SER A 15 32.20 -25.80 -54.21
C SER A 15 30.92 -25.02 -54.53
N GLY A 16 29.84 -25.38 -53.85
CA GLY A 16 28.68 -24.52 -53.59
C GLY A 16 28.31 -24.76 -52.14
N SER A 17 28.24 -23.70 -51.35
CA SER A 17 28.00 -23.80 -49.92
C SER A 17 26.76 -24.66 -49.66
N LEU A 18 26.76 -25.48 -48.61
CA LEU A 18 25.61 -26.32 -48.22
C LEU A 18 24.30 -25.49 -48.16
N LEU A 19 24.42 -24.20 -47.84
CA LEU A 19 23.37 -23.18 -47.85
C LEU A 19 22.80 -22.87 -49.24
N GLU A 20 23.62 -22.77 -50.29
CA GLU A 20 23.16 -22.53 -51.67
C GLU A 20 22.40 -23.74 -52.23
N ARG A 21 22.83 -24.96 -51.89
CA ARG A 21 22.12 -26.18 -52.31
C ARG A 21 20.78 -26.33 -51.59
N ILE A 22 20.71 -26.00 -50.29
CA ILE A 22 19.45 -25.99 -49.53
C ILE A 22 18.51 -24.95 -50.14
N ALA A 23 18.98 -23.72 -50.38
CA ALA A 23 18.19 -22.64 -50.96
C ALA A 23 17.65 -22.97 -52.37
N ALA A 24 18.45 -23.64 -53.21
CA ALA A 24 18.05 -24.05 -54.55
C ALA A 24 17.11 -25.27 -54.60
N SER A 25 17.05 -26.07 -53.53
CA SER A 25 16.23 -27.29 -53.44
C SER A 25 14.87 -27.10 -52.78
N MET A 26 14.63 -25.93 -52.16
CA MET A 26 13.40 -25.67 -51.43
C MET A 26 12.32 -25.10 -52.36
N ASP A 27 11.27 -25.89 -52.58
CA ASP A 27 10.04 -25.47 -53.25
C ASP A 27 9.33 -24.35 -52.43
N PRO A 28 8.50 -23.46 -53.03
CA PRO A 28 7.82 -22.37 -52.33
C PRO A 28 7.04 -22.81 -51.08
N VAL A 29 6.50 -24.03 -51.09
CA VAL A 29 5.78 -24.61 -49.96
C VAL A 29 6.72 -24.89 -48.78
N ALA A 30 7.95 -25.35 -49.04
CA ALA A 30 8.94 -25.60 -48.00
C ALA A 30 9.40 -24.29 -47.33
N TRP A 31 9.54 -23.21 -48.12
CA TRP A 31 9.84 -21.88 -47.58
C TRP A 31 8.72 -21.36 -46.68
N MET A 32 7.47 -21.56 -47.08
CA MET A 32 6.30 -21.18 -46.26
C MET A 32 6.29 -21.90 -44.91
N LEU A 33 6.61 -23.19 -44.89
CA LEU A 33 6.69 -23.98 -43.65
C LEU A 33 7.81 -23.50 -42.72
N VAL A 34 8.98 -23.16 -43.26
CA VAL A 34 10.09 -22.62 -42.45
C VAL A 34 9.72 -21.27 -41.85
N ILE A 35 9.06 -20.39 -42.60
CA ILE A 35 8.57 -19.09 -42.12
C ILE A 35 7.52 -19.28 -41.01
N LEU A 36 6.57 -20.20 -41.19
CA LEU A 36 5.57 -20.52 -40.17
C LEU A 36 6.20 -21.07 -38.90
N LEU A 37 7.16 -21.99 -39.02
CA LEU A 37 7.85 -22.59 -37.88
C LEU A 37 8.67 -21.57 -37.11
N SER A 38 9.43 -20.73 -37.82
CA SER A 38 10.21 -19.65 -37.20
C SER A 38 9.32 -18.59 -36.56
N GLY A 39 8.20 -18.23 -37.19
CA GLY A 39 7.16 -17.38 -36.60
C GLY A 39 6.60 -17.96 -35.30
N ALA A 40 6.28 -19.27 -35.28
CA ALA A 40 5.78 -19.94 -34.08
C ALA A 40 6.81 -19.95 -32.95
N VAL A 41 8.10 -20.15 -33.25
CA VAL A 41 9.18 -20.10 -32.26
C VAL A 41 9.34 -18.69 -31.68
N VAL A 42 9.32 -17.65 -32.53
CA VAL A 42 9.41 -16.26 -32.08
C VAL A 42 8.21 -15.87 -31.22
N VAL A 43 7.00 -16.25 -31.64
CA VAL A 43 5.77 -16.02 -30.87
C VAL A 43 5.82 -16.79 -29.55
N GLY A 44 6.28 -18.04 -29.55
CA GLY A 44 6.46 -18.84 -28.34
C GLY A 44 7.47 -18.24 -27.37
N LEU A 45 8.60 -17.73 -27.86
CA LEU A 45 9.59 -17.01 -27.05
C LEU A 45 9.05 -15.68 -26.55
N PHE A 46 8.35 -14.92 -27.39
CA PHE A 46 7.73 -13.65 -27.03
C PHE A 46 6.69 -13.85 -25.93
N PHE A 47 5.75 -14.81 -26.09
CA PHE A 47 4.80 -15.17 -25.05
C PHE A 47 5.51 -15.76 -23.83
N SER A 48 6.57 -16.56 -23.97
CA SER A 48 7.30 -17.07 -22.82
C SER A 48 8.05 -15.98 -22.04
N LEU A 49 8.45 -14.88 -22.69
CA LEU A 49 9.12 -13.74 -22.05
C LEU A 49 8.12 -12.74 -21.48
N THR A 50 7.02 -12.47 -22.19
CA THR A 50 5.98 -11.49 -21.79
C THR A 50 4.89 -12.08 -20.89
N THR A 51 4.66 -13.40 -20.96
CA THR A 51 3.65 -14.14 -20.18
C THR A 51 4.27 -14.92 -19.03
N ARG A 52 5.49 -14.56 -18.59
CA ARG A 52 5.93 -14.85 -17.21
C ARG A 52 5.02 -14.07 -16.25
N ARG A 53 3.78 -14.52 -16.12
CA ARG A 53 3.02 -14.38 -14.89
C ARG A 53 3.86 -15.08 -13.83
N PRO A 54 4.30 -14.40 -12.76
CA PRO A 54 5.00 -15.06 -11.69
C PRO A 54 3.96 -15.91 -10.96
N PHE A 55 3.80 -17.16 -11.37
CA PHE A 55 3.31 -18.16 -10.43
C PHE A 55 4.39 -18.26 -9.36
N LEU A 56 4.03 -17.78 -8.17
CA LEU A 56 4.73 -17.91 -6.88
C LEU A 56 5.88 -18.92 -6.95
N ALA A 57 7.09 -18.41 -7.21
CA ALA A 57 8.29 -19.22 -7.10
C ALA A 57 8.34 -19.71 -5.65
N ALA A 58 8.28 -21.02 -5.48
CA ALA A 58 8.47 -21.75 -4.24
C ALA A 58 9.93 -21.64 -3.76
N ASP A 59 10.43 -20.41 -3.61
CA ASP A 59 11.80 -20.07 -3.21
C ASP A 59 11.80 -19.23 -1.91
N GLU A 60 10.70 -19.26 -1.17
CA GLU A 60 10.53 -18.53 0.10
C GLU A 60 11.03 -19.29 1.33
N VAL A 61 12.03 -20.16 1.17
CA VAL A 61 12.56 -20.95 2.31
C VAL A 61 13.60 -20.16 3.13
N GLU A 62 14.21 -19.10 2.59
CA GLU A 62 15.26 -18.33 3.30
C GLU A 62 15.19 -16.80 3.09
N ALA A 63 14.00 -16.22 2.95
CA ALA A 63 13.89 -14.75 2.95
C ALA A 63 14.08 -14.21 4.37
N THR A 64 15.23 -13.59 4.65
CA THR A 64 15.43 -12.88 5.93
C THR A 64 14.37 -11.78 6.09
N PRO A 65 13.96 -11.44 7.32
CA PRO A 65 12.98 -10.37 7.55
C PRO A 65 13.35 -9.05 6.87
N GLN A 66 14.64 -8.71 6.77
CA GLN A 66 15.09 -7.50 6.07
C GLN A 66 14.86 -7.56 4.56
N MET A 67 15.03 -8.73 3.93
CA MET A 67 14.75 -8.91 2.51
C MET A 67 13.25 -8.82 2.21
N VAL A 68 12.42 -9.40 3.08
CA VAL A 68 10.95 -9.28 2.98
C VAL A 68 10.54 -7.81 3.13
N LEU A 69 11.08 -7.11 4.12
CA LEU A 69 10.80 -5.70 4.35
C LEU A 69 11.20 -4.85 3.13
N ALA A 70 12.39 -5.05 2.58
CA ALA A 70 12.86 -4.31 1.41
C ALA A 70 11.95 -4.48 0.19
N ARG A 71 11.42 -5.69 -0.04
CA ARG A 71 10.44 -5.95 -1.11
C ARG A 71 9.11 -5.25 -0.84
N LEU A 72 8.61 -5.32 0.39
CA LEU A 72 7.35 -4.67 0.78
C LEU A 72 7.44 -3.14 0.72
N LYS A 73 8.63 -2.56 0.92
CA LYS A 73 8.90 -1.13 0.69
C LYS A 73 8.83 -0.75 -0.80
N GLN A 74 8.99 -1.70 -1.72
CA GLN A 74 8.81 -1.46 -3.16
C GLN A 74 7.35 -1.67 -3.59
N ASP A 75 6.73 -2.74 -3.10
CA ASP A 75 5.32 -3.04 -3.35
C ASP A 75 4.71 -3.77 -2.14
N PRO A 76 3.81 -3.11 -1.38
CA PRO A 76 3.23 -3.67 -0.17
C PRO A 76 2.19 -4.75 -0.48
N THR A 77 1.74 -4.89 -1.73
CA THR A 77 0.69 -5.84 -2.14
C THR A 77 1.22 -7.24 -2.47
N GLN A 78 2.56 -7.42 -2.45
CA GLN A 78 3.18 -8.70 -2.76
C GLN A 78 2.85 -9.82 -1.78
N LEU A 79 2.51 -9.47 -0.53
CA LEU A 79 2.12 -10.43 0.50
C LEU A 79 0.82 -10.01 1.15
N ALA A 80 0.01 -10.99 1.53
CA ALA A 80 -1.17 -10.75 2.36
C ALA A 80 -0.74 -10.15 3.72
N PRO A 81 -1.49 -9.21 4.31
CA PRO A 81 -1.15 -8.56 5.59
C PRO A 81 -0.83 -9.54 6.73
N ILE A 82 -1.58 -10.65 6.83
CA ILE A 82 -1.30 -11.70 7.82
C ILE A 82 0.07 -12.36 7.61
N ALA A 83 0.47 -12.57 6.36
CA ALA A 83 1.78 -13.13 6.01
C ALA A 83 2.91 -12.13 6.33
N ILE A 84 2.68 -10.83 6.09
CA ILE A 84 3.60 -9.76 6.44
C ILE A 84 3.92 -9.81 7.94
N ILE A 85 2.89 -9.80 8.80
CA ILE A 85 3.06 -9.85 10.26
C ILE A 85 3.83 -11.11 10.68
N SER A 86 3.45 -12.27 10.15
CA SER A 86 4.07 -13.55 10.53
C SER A 86 5.55 -13.65 10.17
N ARG A 87 5.97 -13.00 9.07
CA ARG A 87 7.35 -13.07 8.55
C ARG A 87 8.25 -11.96 9.07
N LEU A 88 7.71 -10.75 9.24
CA LEU A 88 8.47 -9.60 9.73
C LEU A 88 8.53 -9.54 11.26
N GLY A 89 7.46 -9.95 11.93
CA GLY A 89 7.24 -9.62 13.34
C GLY A 89 6.87 -8.16 13.57
N ALA A 90 6.57 -7.81 14.82
CA ALA A 90 5.96 -6.53 15.17
C ALA A 90 6.86 -5.30 14.89
N GLU A 91 8.16 -5.37 15.19
CA GLU A 91 9.08 -4.24 15.03
C GLU A 91 9.37 -3.89 13.57
N ALA A 92 9.62 -4.88 12.70
CA ALA A 92 9.81 -4.63 11.27
C ALA A 92 8.47 -4.25 10.58
N THR A 93 7.33 -4.70 11.12
CA THR A 93 6.02 -4.20 10.67
C THR A 93 5.82 -2.73 11.04
N LEU A 94 6.26 -2.29 12.22
CA LEU A 94 6.27 -0.87 12.59
C LEU A 94 7.13 -0.05 11.61
N GLU A 95 8.33 -0.53 11.28
CA GLU A 95 9.20 0.14 10.30
C GLU A 95 8.52 0.26 8.93
N LEU A 96 7.82 -0.79 8.50
CA LEU A 96 7.03 -0.76 7.26
C LEU A 96 5.90 0.27 7.35
N LEU A 97 5.18 0.33 8.48
CA LEU A 97 4.10 1.29 8.69
C LEU A 97 4.60 2.74 8.61
N GLU A 98 5.69 3.04 9.30
CA GLU A 98 6.32 4.36 9.29
C GLU A 98 6.82 4.75 7.90
N TYR A 99 7.47 3.82 7.19
CA TYR A 99 7.94 4.06 5.83
C TYR A 99 6.80 4.29 4.85
N GLY A 100 5.77 3.43 4.88
CA GLY A 100 4.67 3.49 3.94
C GLY A 100 3.86 4.78 4.06
N ASP A 101 3.75 5.33 5.27
CA ASP A 101 3.07 6.60 5.48
C ASP A 101 3.87 7.82 4.97
N GLN A 102 5.18 7.71 4.78
CA GLN A 102 6.00 8.82 4.28
C GLN A 102 5.86 9.04 2.77
N ILE A 103 5.42 8.03 2.01
CA ILE A 103 5.34 8.10 0.55
C ILE A 103 3.99 8.70 0.11
N ARG A 104 4.05 9.76 -0.70
CA ARG A 104 2.88 10.55 -1.09
C ARG A 104 2.32 10.27 -2.48
N THR A 105 2.98 9.43 -3.28
CA THR A 105 2.53 9.16 -4.66
C THR A 105 1.15 8.49 -4.65
N HIS A 106 0.29 8.87 -5.60
CA HIS A 106 -1.09 8.37 -5.66
C HIS A 106 -1.13 6.84 -5.80
N GLU A 107 -0.27 6.27 -6.67
CA GLU A 107 -0.16 4.82 -6.86
C GLU A 107 0.21 4.10 -5.55
N TRP A 108 1.18 4.63 -4.81
CA TRP A 108 1.57 4.05 -3.52
C TRP A 108 0.43 4.12 -2.53
N ARG A 109 -0.19 5.29 -2.34
CA ARG A 109 -1.27 5.46 -1.35
C ARG A 109 -2.47 4.56 -1.65
N TYR A 110 -2.80 4.35 -2.92
CA TYR A 110 -3.84 3.40 -3.32
C TYR A 110 -3.52 1.97 -2.85
N LYS A 111 -2.32 1.46 -3.14
CA LYS A 111 -1.86 0.13 -2.72
C LYS A 111 -1.72 0.03 -1.19
N TRP A 112 -1.13 1.05 -0.58
CA TRP A 112 -0.75 1.09 0.82
C TRP A 112 -1.95 1.19 1.74
N SER A 113 -2.99 1.96 1.42
CA SER A 113 -4.11 2.20 2.33
C SER A 113 -4.79 0.92 2.78
N SER A 114 -5.07 0.00 1.85
CA SER A 114 -5.70 -1.29 2.16
C SER A 114 -4.80 -2.18 3.02
N VAL A 115 -3.51 -2.28 2.67
CA VAL A 115 -2.54 -3.09 3.43
C VAL A 115 -2.37 -2.51 4.83
N ARG A 116 -2.24 -1.20 4.95
CA ARG A 116 -2.05 -0.47 6.20
C ARG A 116 -3.21 -0.65 7.16
N GLU A 117 -4.44 -0.47 6.68
CA GLU A 117 -5.65 -0.63 7.50
C GLU A 117 -5.73 -2.05 8.06
N GLU A 118 -5.50 -3.06 7.22
CA GLU A 118 -5.52 -4.45 7.65
C GLU A 118 -4.36 -4.79 8.61
N LEU A 119 -3.16 -4.26 8.39
CA LEU A 119 -2.02 -4.45 9.31
C LEU A 119 -2.34 -3.87 10.69
N ILE A 120 -2.88 -2.65 10.75
CA ILE A 120 -3.28 -2.02 12.01
C ILE A 120 -4.37 -2.85 12.69
N HIS A 121 -5.36 -3.30 11.93
CA HIS A 121 -6.43 -4.15 12.43
C HIS A 121 -5.88 -5.44 13.05
N LEU A 122 -5.06 -6.18 12.32
CA LEU A 122 -4.45 -7.43 12.77
C LEU A 122 -3.52 -7.24 13.97
N LEU A 123 -2.76 -6.14 14.03
CA LEU A 123 -1.94 -5.81 15.19
C LEU A 123 -2.81 -5.47 16.42
N SER A 124 -3.96 -4.83 16.21
CA SER A 124 -4.86 -4.44 17.30
C SER A 124 -5.60 -5.65 17.91
N GLN A 125 -5.84 -6.69 17.11
CA GLN A 125 -6.47 -7.93 17.54
C GLN A 125 -5.53 -8.90 18.26
N GLN A 126 -4.22 -8.75 18.06
CA GLN A 126 -3.24 -9.59 18.73
C GLN A 126 -3.13 -9.20 20.20
N ASN A 127 -3.67 -10.05 21.07
CA ASN A 127 -3.51 -9.96 22.53
C ASN A 127 -2.09 -10.37 22.96
N ALA A 128 -1.07 -9.69 22.43
CA ALA A 128 0.34 -9.96 22.69
C ALA A 128 1.12 -8.65 22.88
N PHE A 129 2.10 -8.66 23.79
CA PHE A 129 2.85 -7.45 24.16
C PHE A 129 3.57 -6.78 22.99
N GLY A 130 4.17 -7.56 22.07
CA GLY A 130 4.90 -7.02 20.91
C GLY A 130 4.03 -6.17 19.97
N PRO A 131 2.94 -6.72 19.41
CA PRO A 131 1.98 -5.97 18.58
C PRO A 131 1.40 -4.73 19.28
N THR A 132 1.00 -4.84 20.55
CA THR A 132 0.51 -3.70 21.31
C THR A 132 1.58 -2.60 21.45
N TYR A 133 2.83 -2.98 21.73
CA TYR A 133 3.94 -2.03 21.84
C TYR A 133 4.27 -1.35 20.50
N ALA A 134 4.24 -2.11 19.41
CA ALA A 134 4.43 -1.59 18.06
C ALA A 134 3.34 -0.54 17.71
N LEU A 135 2.06 -0.84 17.97
CA LEU A 135 0.98 0.13 17.76
C LEU A 135 1.09 1.35 18.67
N ALA A 136 1.43 1.16 19.94
CA ALA A 136 1.64 2.28 20.86
C ALA A 136 2.78 3.21 20.41
N ARG A 137 3.86 2.63 19.85
CA ARG A 137 4.96 3.39 19.25
C ARG A 137 4.56 4.10 17.97
N TYR A 138 3.80 3.41 17.12
CA TYR A 138 3.26 3.99 15.91
C TYR A 138 2.40 5.22 16.24
N TYR A 139 1.49 5.15 17.22
CA TYR A 139 0.66 6.30 17.58
C TYR A 139 1.34 7.34 18.48
N ARG A 140 2.61 7.13 18.84
CA ARG A 140 3.26 7.90 19.90
C ARG A 140 3.42 9.36 19.49
N SER A 141 3.04 10.26 20.41
CA SER A 141 3.46 11.66 20.33
C SER A 141 4.96 11.77 20.60
N THR A 142 5.66 12.56 19.77
CA THR A 142 7.07 12.90 20.01
C THR A 142 7.24 13.86 21.18
N ASP A 143 6.18 14.56 21.59
CA ASP A 143 6.15 15.46 22.75
C ASP A 143 5.67 14.73 24.02
N LYS A 144 6.51 14.72 25.05
CA LYS A 144 6.24 14.07 26.34
C LYS A 144 5.37 14.93 27.28
N GLN A 145 5.27 16.23 27.04
CA GLN A 145 4.48 17.16 27.85
C GLN A 145 3.10 17.45 27.24
N GLU A 146 2.82 16.87 26.08
CA GLU A 146 1.59 17.10 25.36
C GLU A 146 0.34 16.72 26.19
N PRO A 147 -0.67 17.59 26.25
CA PRO A 147 -1.98 17.29 26.84
C PRO A 147 -2.62 16.01 26.27
N ASP A 148 -3.23 15.21 27.15
CA ASP A 148 -3.87 13.95 26.77
C ASP A 148 -4.95 14.13 25.69
N THR A 149 -5.66 15.26 25.67
CA THR A 149 -6.68 15.60 24.66
C THR A 149 -6.09 15.78 23.26
N LEU A 150 -4.94 16.46 23.14
CA LEU A 150 -4.21 16.57 21.87
C LEU A 150 -3.65 15.21 21.44
N ARG A 151 -3.11 14.45 22.40
CA ARG A 151 -2.53 13.14 22.13
C ARG A 151 -3.56 12.16 21.58
N ILE A 152 -4.78 12.12 22.13
CA ILE A 152 -5.84 11.26 21.58
C ILE A 152 -6.27 11.75 20.20
N ARG A 153 -6.53 13.04 20.02
CA ARG A 153 -6.93 13.55 18.70
C ARG A 153 -5.90 13.21 17.64
N ARG A 154 -4.60 13.36 17.95
CA ARG A 154 -3.53 12.93 17.04
C ARG A 154 -3.51 11.43 16.82
N THR A 155 -3.64 10.61 17.87
CA THR A 155 -3.70 9.15 17.77
C THR A 155 -4.80 8.72 16.79
N ALA A 156 -5.97 9.33 16.92
CA ALA A 156 -7.13 9.01 16.12
C ALA A 156 -6.98 9.47 14.66
N LEU A 157 -6.36 10.63 14.43
CA LEU A 157 -5.97 11.06 13.09
C LEU A 157 -4.92 10.14 12.47
N ILE A 158 -3.87 9.76 13.22
CA ILE A 158 -2.84 8.83 12.73
C ILE A 158 -3.48 7.49 12.39
N HIS A 159 -4.39 6.98 13.23
CA HIS A 159 -5.06 5.71 12.97
C HIS A 159 -5.65 5.66 11.56
N LYS A 160 -6.39 6.69 11.14
CA LYS A 160 -7.07 6.68 9.84
C LYS A 160 -6.30 7.33 8.68
N LEU A 161 -5.49 8.35 8.94
CA LEU A 161 -4.80 9.15 7.91
C LEU A 161 -3.29 8.92 7.86
N GLY A 162 -2.75 8.02 8.68
CA GLY A 162 -1.31 7.77 8.77
C GLY A 162 -0.53 8.87 9.48
N GLN A 163 0.79 8.69 9.58
CA GLN A 163 1.70 9.63 10.25
C GLN A 163 1.68 11.05 9.68
N LEU A 164 1.35 11.21 8.40
CA LEU A 164 1.27 12.52 7.78
C LEU A 164 -0.04 13.25 8.12
N ARG A 165 -1.08 12.52 8.56
CA ARG A 165 -2.42 13.07 8.81
C ARG A 165 -2.89 13.91 7.62
N TYR A 166 -2.67 13.38 6.43
CA TYR A 166 -2.90 14.07 5.17
C TYR A 166 -4.19 13.55 4.53
N LEU A 167 -4.95 14.47 3.93
CA LEU A 167 -6.10 14.15 3.11
C LEU A 167 -5.96 14.88 1.77
N GLU A 168 -6.24 14.18 0.67
CA GLU A 168 -6.15 14.77 -0.66
C GLU A 168 -7.12 15.95 -0.83
N PRO A 169 -6.71 17.00 -1.55
CA PRO A 169 -7.61 18.02 -2.07
C PRO A 169 -8.73 17.42 -2.94
N ASP A 170 -9.80 18.20 -3.16
CA ASP A 170 -10.82 17.81 -4.15
C ASP A 170 -10.35 18.01 -5.60
N ALA A 171 -11.21 17.62 -6.55
CA ALA A 171 -10.95 17.80 -7.98
C ALA A 171 -10.80 19.28 -8.42
N ASN A 172 -11.27 20.23 -7.60
CA ASN A 172 -11.14 21.66 -7.85
C ASN A 172 -9.87 22.25 -7.21
N GLY A 173 -9.07 21.43 -6.52
CA GLY A 173 -7.86 21.86 -5.82
C GLY A 173 -8.12 22.51 -4.47
N ASN A 174 -9.33 22.43 -3.92
CA ASN A 174 -9.61 22.94 -2.59
C ASN A 174 -8.91 22.06 -1.53
N PRO A 175 -8.11 22.66 -0.62
CA PRO A 175 -7.40 21.90 0.38
C PRO A 175 -8.35 21.26 1.40
N ALA A 176 -7.91 20.17 2.00
CA ALA A 176 -8.63 19.54 3.09
C ALA A 176 -8.63 20.40 4.36
N GLN A 177 -9.72 20.35 5.11
CA GLN A 177 -9.87 21.04 6.39
C GLN A 177 -10.03 20.03 7.54
N LEU A 178 -9.36 20.28 8.66
CA LEU A 178 -9.60 19.61 9.92
C LEU A 178 -10.43 20.53 10.81
N ARG A 179 -11.59 20.06 11.25
CA ARG A 179 -12.48 20.77 12.19
C ARG A 179 -12.50 20.02 13.49
N VAL A 180 -12.20 20.70 14.57
CA VAL A 180 -12.10 20.11 15.90
C VAL A 180 -13.13 20.79 16.79
N ARG A 181 -14.18 20.05 17.17
CA ARG A 181 -15.08 20.48 18.22
C ARG A 181 -14.43 20.20 19.57
N ALA A 182 -14.22 21.25 20.33
CA ALA A 182 -13.49 21.20 21.59
C ALA A 182 -14.29 21.83 22.72
N HIS A 183 -14.08 21.30 23.92
CA HIS A 183 -14.58 21.93 25.14
C HIS A 183 -13.79 23.23 25.40
N PRO A 184 -14.39 24.30 25.97
CA PRO A 184 -13.67 25.56 26.22
C PRO A 184 -12.40 25.42 27.09
N ALA A 185 -12.35 24.40 27.94
CA ALA A 185 -11.21 24.10 28.80
C ALA A 185 -10.13 23.23 28.14
N GLU A 186 -10.37 22.77 26.91
CA GLU A 186 -9.41 21.95 26.18
C GLU A 186 -8.27 22.81 25.64
N VAL A 187 -7.03 22.32 25.79
CA VAL A 187 -5.86 22.96 25.20
C VAL A 187 -5.90 22.80 23.69
N GLN A 188 -5.97 23.92 22.97
CA GLN A 188 -5.82 23.95 21.51
C GLN A 188 -4.34 23.87 21.15
N GLY A 189 -4.02 23.15 20.08
CA GLY A 189 -2.64 22.95 19.65
C GLY A 189 -2.53 22.36 18.26
N ASP A 190 -1.29 22.16 17.82
CA ASP A 190 -1.01 21.57 16.51
C ASP A 190 -1.24 20.05 16.55
N LEU A 191 -2.15 19.57 15.72
CA LEU A 191 -2.42 18.13 15.55
C LEU A 191 -1.54 17.50 14.46
N GLY A 192 -0.72 18.30 13.78
CA GLY A 192 0.17 17.89 12.69
C GLY A 192 -0.60 17.51 11.42
N PHE A 193 -1.82 18.06 11.24
CA PHE A 193 -2.64 17.87 10.06
C PHE A 193 -2.11 18.74 8.92
N GLU A 194 -1.92 18.15 7.75
CA GLU A 194 -1.41 18.86 6.57
C GLU A 194 -2.55 19.58 5.84
N GLY A 195 -3.05 20.65 6.47
CA GLY A 195 -4.16 21.47 5.99
C GLY A 195 -4.60 22.50 7.03
N GLU A 196 -5.71 23.18 6.76
CA GLU A 196 -6.25 24.16 7.70
C GLU A 196 -6.91 23.44 8.89
N THR A 197 -6.51 23.80 10.12
CA THR A 197 -7.13 23.29 11.35
C THR A 197 -7.98 24.37 12.01
N LEU A 198 -9.27 24.10 12.19
CA LEU A 198 -10.25 24.98 12.79
C LEU A 198 -10.71 24.40 14.13
N TRP A 199 -10.50 25.15 15.20
CA TRP A 199 -11.00 24.82 16.53
C TRP A 199 -12.33 25.53 16.75
N LEU A 200 -13.38 24.74 17.02
CA LEU A 200 -14.75 25.20 17.18
C LEU A 200 -15.26 24.85 18.58
N LEU A 201 -16.05 25.74 19.17
CA LEU A 201 -16.79 25.40 20.39
C LEU A 201 -17.94 24.42 20.09
N ALA A 202 -18.48 23.79 21.14
CA ALA A 202 -19.57 22.82 21.06
C ALA A 202 -20.74 23.30 20.18
N ASP A 203 -21.21 24.51 20.43
CA ASP A 203 -22.41 25.10 19.80
C ASP A 203 -22.05 26.07 18.65
N GLU A 204 -20.78 26.20 18.32
CA GLU A 204 -20.35 27.10 17.25
C GLU A 204 -20.74 26.51 15.88
N PRO A 205 -21.40 27.30 15.01
CA PRO A 205 -21.76 26.84 13.67
C PRO A 205 -20.48 26.64 12.85
N ALA A 206 -20.36 25.48 12.21
CA ALA A 206 -19.22 25.20 11.36
C ALA A 206 -19.29 26.04 10.06
N PRO A 207 -18.17 26.56 9.56
CA PRO A 207 -18.15 27.29 8.31
C PRO A 207 -18.57 26.38 7.12
N PRO A 208 -19.03 26.96 6.00
CA PRO A 208 -19.41 26.18 4.83
C PRO A 208 -18.23 25.33 4.33
N LEU A 209 -18.54 24.12 3.85
CA LEU A 209 -17.55 23.20 3.31
C LEU A 209 -17.06 23.71 1.95
N ARG A 210 -15.73 23.80 1.81
CA ARG A 210 -15.08 24.20 0.55
C ARG A 210 -14.36 23.05 -0.14
N GLY A 211 -14.17 21.93 0.54
CA GLY A 211 -13.41 20.78 0.07
C GLY A 211 -13.57 19.59 1.01
N PRO A 212 -12.66 18.61 0.96
CA PRO A 212 -12.66 17.45 1.85
C PRO A 212 -12.51 17.89 3.30
N VAL A 213 -13.19 17.21 4.22
CA VAL A 213 -13.20 17.59 5.63
C VAL A 213 -12.99 16.40 6.54
N VAL A 214 -12.23 16.63 7.61
CA VAL A 214 -12.14 15.74 8.77
C VAL A 214 -12.75 16.49 9.94
N GLU A 215 -13.82 15.95 10.52
CA GLU A 215 -14.50 16.51 11.67
C GLU A 215 -14.21 15.62 12.88
N LEU A 216 -13.53 16.18 13.88
CA LEU A 216 -13.37 15.58 15.21
C LEU A 216 -14.46 16.12 16.11
N GLU A 217 -15.32 15.25 16.62
CA GLU A 217 -16.31 15.63 17.62
C GLU A 217 -15.63 15.95 18.97
N MET A 218 -16.42 16.49 19.91
CA MET A 218 -15.98 16.63 21.28
C MET A 218 -15.66 15.26 21.88
N ILE A 219 -14.62 15.19 22.70
CA ILE A 219 -14.29 13.99 23.45
C ILE A 219 -15.33 13.86 24.58
N ASP A 220 -16.06 12.76 24.60
CA ASP A 220 -17.03 12.45 25.65
C ASP A 220 -16.35 11.64 26.75
N PHE A 221 -15.94 12.31 27.83
CA PHE A 221 -15.32 11.68 28.99
C PHE A 221 -16.40 11.13 29.93
N ARG A 222 -16.56 9.80 29.96
CA ARG A 222 -17.43 9.13 30.92
C ARG A 222 -16.73 8.95 32.27
N THR A 223 -15.44 8.64 32.25
CA THR A 223 -14.56 8.55 33.42
C THR A 223 -13.15 9.06 33.05
N LEU A 224 -12.21 9.10 34.01
CA LEU A 224 -10.79 9.38 33.71
C LEU A 224 -10.15 8.31 32.80
N GLN A 225 -10.69 7.09 32.80
CA GLN A 225 -10.18 5.96 32.04
C GLN A 225 -11.01 5.59 30.82
N ASP A 226 -12.25 6.08 30.73
CA ASP A 226 -13.19 5.80 29.65
C ASP A 226 -13.62 7.09 28.99
N ALA A 227 -13.34 7.19 27.70
CA ALA A 227 -13.74 8.31 26.87
C ALA A 227 -14.02 7.83 25.45
N ASP A 228 -14.96 8.48 24.80
CA ASP A 228 -15.30 8.26 23.40
C ASP A 228 -14.83 9.44 22.55
N LEU A 229 -14.24 9.16 21.39
CA LEU A 229 -13.97 10.15 20.35
C LEU A 229 -14.56 9.67 19.04
N ARG A 230 -15.33 10.54 18.38
CA ARG A 230 -15.86 10.30 17.04
C ARG A 230 -15.13 11.14 16.00
N ILE A 231 -14.80 10.50 14.90
CA ILE A 231 -14.19 11.12 13.73
C ILE A 231 -15.11 10.90 12.54
N HIS A 232 -15.40 11.98 11.83
CA HIS A 232 -16.06 11.93 10.55
C HIS A 232 -15.13 12.43 9.47
N ILE A 233 -14.80 11.58 8.49
CA ILE A 233 -14.00 11.96 7.33
C ILE A 233 -14.94 11.99 6.13
N ARG A 234 -15.07 13.15 5.49
CA ARG A 234 -15.82 13.29 4.24
C ARG A 234 -14.81 13.58 3.12
N ARG A 235 -14.65 12.59 2.26
CA ARG A 235 -13.81 12.70 1.06
C ARG A 235 -14.63 13.28 -0.09
N SER A 236 -13.95 13.79 -1.12
CA SER A 236 -14.65 14.14 -2.36
C SER A 236 -15.12 12.86 -3.06
N PRO A 237 -16.24 12.91 -3.82
CA PRO A 237 -16.73 11.76 -4.59
C PRO A 237 -15.69 11.15 -5.54
N ALA A 238 -14.72 11.96 -5.99
CA ALA A 238 -13.64 11.52 -6.89
C ALA A 238 -12.54 10.71 -6.18
N VAL A 239 -12.42 10.81 -4.86
CA VAL A 239 -11.34 10.20 -4.05
C VAL A 239 -11.84 8.99 -3.23
N GLY A 240 -13.15 8.88 -2.99
CA GLY A 240 -13.78 7.70 -2.39
C GLY A 240 -14.85 8.01 -1.35
N GLY A 241 -15.29 6.98 -0.63
CA GLY A 241 -16.24 7.10 0.48
C GLY A 241 -15.66 7.88 1.67
N GLY A 242 -16.54 8.52 2.42
CA GLY A 242 -16.25 9.00 3.76
C GLY A 242 -16.16 7.85 4.78
N PHE A 243 -15.79 8.19 6.02
CA PHE A 243 -15.66 7.24 7.11
C PHE A 243 -16.14 7.85 8.42
N ARG A 244 -16.78 7.03 9.24
CA ARG A 244 -17.06 7.33 10.64
C ARG A 244 -16.30 6.37 11.52
N LEU A 245 -15.48 6.90 12.43
CA LEU A 245 -14.72 6.09 13.39
C LEU A 245 -15.13 6.47 14.81
N THR A 246 -15.30 5.46 15.65
CA THR A 246 -15.46 5.64 17.09
C THR A 246 -14.29 4.98 17.81
N LEU A 247 -13.58 5.77 18.61
CA LEU A 247 -12.49 5.30 19.46
C LEU A 247 -12.92 5.31 20.92
N GLN A 248 -12.52 4.26 21.65
CA GLN A 248 -12.71 4.16 23.09
C GLN A 248 -11.39 4.02 23.82
N LYS A 249 -11.26 4.74 24.92
CA LYS A 249 -10.21 4.47 25.89
C LYS A 249 -10.59 3.22 26.71
N ARG A 250 -9.73 2.20 26.68
CA ARG A 250 -9.86 0.95 27.47
C ARG A 250 -8.52 0.67 28.14
N HIS A 251 -8.50 0.64 29.47
CA HIS A 251 -7.29 0.38 30.27
C HIS A 251 -6.11 1.31 29.90
N GLY A 252 -6.39 2.58 29.55
CA GLY A 252 -5.36 3.55 29.16
C GLY A 252 -4.94 3.49 27.68
N PHE A 253 -5.46 2.55 26.89
CA PHE A 253 -5.20 2.46 25.45
C PHE A 253 -6.43 2.89 24.64
N TRP A 254 -6.21 3.50 23.49
CA TRP A 254 -7.29 3.86 22.58
C TRP A 254 -7.47 2.77 21.54
N VAL A 255 -8.69 2.28 21.44
CA VAL A 255 -9.06 1.17 20.56
C VAL A 255 -10.19 1.64 19.67
N VAL A 256 -10.11 1.34 18.38
CA VAL A 256 -11.23 1.55 17.46
C VAL A 256 -12.29 0.50 17.74
N VAL A 257 -13.50 0.94 18.07
CA VAL A 257 -14.61 0.04 18.44
C VAL A 257 -15.69 -0.04 17.38
N ASP A 258 -15.77 0.95 16.51
CA ASP A 258 -16.68 0.98 15.38
C ASP A 258 -16.06 1.79 14.25
N GLU A 259 -16.21 1.28 13.03
CA GLU A 259 -15.79 1.94 11.80
C GLU A 259 -16.81 1.66 10.71
N GLN A 260 -17.34 2.73 10.11
CA GLN A 260 -18.35 2.67 9.06
C GLN A 260 -17.88 3.44 7.84
N ILE A 261 -18.04 2.83 6.66
CA ILE A 261 -17.82 3.50 5.38
C ILE A 261 -19.09 4.27 5.02
N GLU A 262 -18.96 5.57 4.83
CA GLU A 262 -20.04 6.40 4.32
C GLU A 262 -19.86 6.59 2.82
N TRP A 263 -20.73 5.98 2.02
CA TRP A 263 -20.74 6.23 0.58
C TRP A 263 -21.30 7.63 0.34
N VAL A 264 -20.51 8.48 -0.31
CA VAL A 264 -20.96 9.81 -0.73
C VAL A 264 -21.96 9.58 -1.87
N SER A 265 -23.24 9.80 -1.60
CA SER A 265 -24.33 9.79 -2.60
C SER A 265 -24.36 11.06 -3.41
#